data_AF-A0A7W1GRV3-F1
#
_entry.id   AF-A0A7W1GRV3-F1
#
_cell.length_a   1.000
_cell.length_b   1.000
_cell.length_c   1.000
_cell.angle_alpha   90.00
_cell.angle_beta   90.00
_cell.angle_gamma   90.00
#
_symmetry.space_group_name_H-M   'P 1'
#
loop_
_entity.id
_entity.type
_entity.pdbx_description
1 polymer ?
#
loop_
_entity_poly.entity_id
_entity_poly.type
_entity_poly.pdbx_seq_one_letter_code
_entity_poly.pdbx_strand_id
1 'polypeptide(L)'
;PWPDRTGEPAAGGTGHRPGRKAGALVVLVAGELVLYVERGGRTLLTFSEDESVVGPAVDALALAVRDGSLGRLTVERADGERVVGTALGAALERAGFHATPRGLRLRG
;
A
#
# COMPACT_ATOMS: atom_id res chain seq x y z
N PRO A 1 -2.24 15.56 -12.51
CA PRO A 1 -2.37 15.54 -11.03
C PRO A 1 -2.59 14.09 -10.58
N TRP A 2 -2.27 13.75 -9.32
CA TRP A 2 -2.76 12.49 -8.74
C TRP A 2 -4.23 12.66 -8.34
N PRO A 3 -5.04 11.59 -8.30
CA PRO A 3 -6.37 11.63 -7.70
C PRO A 3 -6.31 12.11 -6.26
N ASP A 4 -7.42 12.66 -5.76
CA ASP A 4 -7.57 12.98 -4.35
C ASP A 4 -7.75 11.69 -3.53
N ARG A 5 -7.30 11.72 -2.28
CA ARG A 5 -7.43 10.59 -1.35
C ARG A 5 -8.75 10.71 -0.60
N THR A 6 -9.50 9.62 -0.49
CA THR A 6 -10.70 9.58 0.35
C THR A 6 -10.36 9.95 1.80
N GLY A 7 -11.08 10.90 2.37
CA GLY A 7 -10.92 11.33 3.78
C GLY A 7 -9.94 12.48 4.04
N GLU A 8 -9.13 12.92 3.06
CA GLU A 8 -8.26 14.09 3.20
C GLU A 8 -8.94 15.35 2.61
N PRO A 9 -8.99 16.50 3.32
CA PRO A 9 -9.52 17.72 2.73
C PRO A 9 -8.69 18.13 1.51
N ALA A 10 -9.39 18.36 0.39
CA ALA A 10 -8.81 18.82 -0.86
C ALA A 10 -8.00 20.11 -0.61
N ALA A 11 -6.68 20.00 -0.79
CA ALA A 11 -5.69 21.06 -0.61
C ALA A 11 -5.58 21.66 0.81
N GLY A 12 -4.71 21.07 1.65
CA GLY A 12 -4.19 21.76 2.84
C GLY A 12 -3.48 20.88 3.87
N GLY A 13 -3.71 19.58 3.87
CA GLY A 13 -3.06 18.65 4.79
C GLY A 13 -1.57 18.45 4.47
N THR A 14 -0.73 18.46 5.51
CA THR A 14 0.70 18.11 5.50
C THR A 14 0.96 16.62 5.27
N GLY A 15 -0.03 15.88 4.74
CA GLY A 15 0.04 14.46 4.46
C GLY A 15 1.05 14.11 3.36
N HIS A 16 1.64 12.93 3.51
CA HIS A 16 2.59 12.39 2.55
C HIS A 16 1.91 12.21 1.18
N ARG A 17 2.48 12.83 0.13
CA ARG A 17 1.90 12.82 -1.24
C ARG A 17 2.62 11.82 -2.15
N PRO A 18 1.91 11.17 -3.07
CA PRO A 18 2.51 10.26 -4.05
C PRO A 18 3.48 11.03 -4.98
N GLY A 19 4.71 10.53 -5.08
CA GLY A 19 5.74 11.06 -5.97
C GLY A 19 5.93 10.18 -7.19
N ARG A 20 6.04 10.78 -8.39
CA ARG A 20 6.44 10.03 -9.60
C ARG A 20 7.93 9.73 -9.52
N LYS A 21 8.28 8.54 -9.03
CA LYS A 21 9.67 8.10 -8.83
C LYS A 21 9.87 6.73 -9.46
N ALA A 22 11.03 6.50 -10.06
CA ALA A 22 11.41 5.17 -10.54
C ALA A 22 11.35 4.15 -9.39
N GLY A 23 10.69 3.02 -9.63
CA GLY A 23 10.47 1.96 -8.65
C GLY A 23 9.33 2.18 -7.65
N ALA A 24 8.54 3.26 -7.80
CA ALA A 24 7.23 3.34 -7.16
C ALA A 24 6.20 2.53 -7.95
N LEU A 25 5.17 2.02 -7.27
CA LEU A 25 4.13 1.18 -7.86
C LEU A 25 2.75 1.75 -7.54
N VAL A 26 1.78 1.41 -8.37
CA VAL A 26 0.36 1.65 -8.10
C VAL A 26 -0.40 0.35 -8.28
N VAL A 27 -1.43 0.16 -7.47
CA VAL A 27 -2.40 -0.93 -7.65
C VAL A 27 -3.73 -0.31 -8.02
N LEU A 28 -4.25 -0.74 -9.16
CA LEU A 28 -5.56 -0.33 -9.66
C LEU A 28 -6.56 -1.47 -9.48
N VAL A 29 -7.79 -1.13 -9.10
CA VAL A 29 -8.93 -2.06 -9.08
C VAL A 29 -10.01 -1.46 -9.96
N ALA A 30 -10.40 -2.18 -11.03
CA ALA A 30 -11.36 -1.70 -12.02
C ALA A 30 -11.05 -0.31 -12.63
N GLY A 31 -9.76 0.05 -12.72
CA GLY A 31 -9.32 1.35 -13.24
C GLY A 31 -9.12 2.44 -12.18
N GLU A 32 -9.59 2.21 -10.96
CA GLU A 32 -9.45 3.15 -9.84
C GLU A 32 -8.15 2.93 -9.06
N LEU A 33 -7.50 4.01 -8.65
CA LEU A 33 -6.30 3.95 -7.82
C LEU A 33 -6.68 3.54 -6.39
N VAL A 34 -6.13 2.43 -5.89
CA VAL A 34 -6.40 1.94 -4.53
C VAL A 34 -5.17 2.04 -3.64
N LEU A 35 -4.00 1.63 -4.14
CA LEU A 35 -2.74 1.70 -3.40
C LEU A 35 -1.67 2.40 -4.23
N TYR A 36 -0.87 3.23 -3.57
CA TYR A 36 0.42 3.67 -4.06
C TYR A 36 1.51 3.13 -3.14
N VAL A 37 2.52 2.51 -3.73
CA VAL A 37 3.70 1.98 -3.03
C VAL A 37 4.87 2.89 -3.33
N GLU A 38 5.44 3.50 -2.30
CA GLU A 38 6.67 4.27 -2.48
C GLU A 38 7.81 3.39 -2.97
N ARG A 39 8.78 4.02 -3.64
CA ARG A 39 10.03 3.37 -4.03
C ARG A 39 10.65 2.61 -2.84
N GLY A 40 10.90 1.33 -3.06
CA GLY A 40 11.49 0.44 -2.05
C GLY A 40 10.49 -0.19 -1.10
N GLY A 41 9.19 0.10 -1.25
CA GLY A 41 8.13 -0.71 -0.65
C GLY A 41 7.78 -0.42 0.81
N ARG A 42 8.52 0.49 1.46
CA ARG A 42 8.42 0.74 2.91
C ARG A 42 7.21 1.55 3.33
N THR A 43 6.72 2.41 2.46
CA THR A 43 5.58 3.29 2.73
C THR A 43 4.49 3.03 1.70
N LEU A 44 3.26 2.93 2.16
CA LEU A 44 2.05 2.88 1.35
C LEU A 44 1.21 4.13 1.52
N LEU A 45 0.46 4.49 0.48
CA LEU A 45 -0.70 5.37 0.57
C LEU A 45 -1.94 4.60 0.09
N THR A 46 -3.02 4.71 0.86
CA THR A 46 -4.35 4.23 0.48
C THR A 46 -5.18 5.36 -0.14
N PHE A 47 -5.94 5.02 -1.17
CA PHE A 47 -6.83 5.94 -1.89
C PHE A 47 -8.31 5.57 -1.76
N SER A 48 -8.61 4.48 -1.04
CA SER A 48 -9.96 4.05 -0.72
C SER A 48 -9.99 3.44 0.69
N GLU A 49 -11.09 3.65 1.39
CA GLU A 49 -11.41 3.00 2.67
C GLU A 49 -12.35 1.80 2.48
N ASP A 50 -12.84 1.56 1.25
CA ASP A 50 -13.72 0.46 0.93
C ASP A 50 -12.94 -0.87 0.89
N GLU A 51 -13.19 -1.73 1.87
CA GLU A 51 -12.55 -3.03 2.00
C GLU A 51 -12.76 -3.93 0.76
N SER A 52 -13.85 -3.75 0.01
CA SER A 52 -14.15 -4.52 -1.19
C SER A 52 -13.15 -4.27 -2.33
N VAL A 53 -12.48 -3.13 -2.34
CA VAL A 53 -11.41 -2.81 -3.29
C VAL A 53 -10.01 -2.88 -2.66
N VAL A 54 -9.89 -2.57 -1.36
CA VAL A 54 -8.60 -2.66 -0.64
C VAL A 54 -8.12 -4.10 -0.54
N GLY A 55 -9.01 -5.05 -0.22
CA GLY A 55 -8.66 -6.47 -0.15
C GLY A 55 -8.02 -6.99 -1.45
N PRO A 56 -8.72 -6.92 -2.60
CA PRO A 56 -8.17 -7.32 -3.90
C PRO A 56 -6.88 -6.58 -4.28
N ALA A 57 -6.75 -5.30 -3.94
CA ALA A 57 -5.53 -4.54 -4.20
C ALA A 57 -4.33 -5.09 -3.41
N VAL A 58 -4.54 -5.45 -2.14
CA VAL A 58 -3.51 -6.07 -1.31
C VAL A 58 -3.15 -7.47 -1.83
N ASP A 59 -4.14 -8.26 -2.24
CA ASP A 59 -3.91 -9.59 -2.82
C ASP A 59 -3.11 -9.52 -4.12
N ALA A 60 -3.41 -8.55 -4.99
CA ALA A 60 -2.66 -8.31 -6.22
C ALA A 60 -1.21 -7.89 -5.93
N LEU A 61 -0.99 -7.04 -4.93
CA LEU A 61 0.37 -6.67 -4.49
C LEU A 61 1.13 -7.90 -3.98
N ALA A 62 0.47 -8.75 -3.18
CA ALA A 62 1.06 -9.96 -2.65
C ALA A 62 1.38 -10.98 -3.75
N LEU A 63 0.51 -11.10 -4.77
CA LEU A 63 0.74 -11.94 -5.94
C LEU A 63 1.97 -11.47 -6.73
N ALA A 64 2.10 -10.17 -6.99
CA ALA A 64 3.26 -9.60 -7.69
C ALA A 64 4.59 -9.88 -6.97
N VAL A 65 4.58 -9.91 -5.63
CA VAL A 65 5.75 -10.32 -4.81
C VAL A 65 6.05 -11.81 -4.99
N ARG A 66 5.04 -12.67 -4.91
CA ARG A 66 5.18 -14.14 -5.07
C ARG A 66 5.62 -14.56 -6.47
N ASP A 67 5.13 -13.89 -7.50
CA ASP A 67 5.51 -14.13 -8.90
C ASP A 67 6.93 -13.62 -9.22
N GLY A 68 7.63 -13.05 -8.23
CA GLY A 68 9.01 -12.58 -8.34
C GLY A 68 9.17 -11.22 -9.01
N SER A 69 8.10 -10.63 -9.55
CA SER A 69 8.14 -9.33 -10.23
C SER A 69 8.60 -8.17 -9.32
N LEU A 70 8.31 -8.26 -8.01
CA LEU A 70 8.71 -7.25 -7.02
C LEU A 70 9.85 -7.71 -6.09
N GLY A 71 10.22 -8.99 -6.12
CA GLY A 71 11.17 -9.56 -5.17
C GLY A 71 10.63 -9.54 -3.74
N ARG A 72 11.42 -9.08 -2.76
CA ARG A 72 11.00 -8.99 -1.35
C ARG A 72 10.38 -7.63 -1.05
N LEU A 73 9.27 -7.62 -0.31
CA LEU A 73 8.59 -6.41 0.12
C LEU A 73 8.48 -6.32 1.64
N THR A 74 8.84 -5.17 2.23
CA THR A 74 8.61 -4.87 3.65
C THR A 74 7.88 -3.54 3.76
N VAL A 75 6.66 -3.55 4.29
CA VAL A 75 5.83 -2.38 4.55
C VAL A 75 5.99 -1.97 6.03
N GLU A 76 6.46 -0.76 6.27
CA GLU A 76 6.63 -0.21 7.62
C GLU A 76 5.48 0.73 7.99
N ARG A 77 5.05 1.55 7.02
CA ARG A 77 4.04 2.60 7.22
C ARG A 77 2.98 2.59 6.13
N ALA A 78 1.79 3.02 6.52
CA ALA A 78 0.70 3.36 5.62
C ALA A 78 0.08 4.67 6.10
N ASP A 79 -0.15 5.60 5.18
CA ASP A 79 -0.91 6.82 5.45
C ASP A 79 -0.31 7.71 6.56
N GLY A 80 1.02 7.64 6.72
CA GLY A 80 1.77 8.34 7.76
C GLY A 80 1.99 7.54 9.03
N GLU A 81 1.18 6.51 9.27
CA GLU A 81 1.16 5.71 10.51
C GLU A 81 1.88 4.36 10.35
N ARG A 82 2.21 3.71 11.47
CA ARG A 82 2.75 2.33 11.42
C ARG A 82 1.69 1.37 10.91
N VAL A 83 2.07 0.46 10.01
CA VAL A 83 1.11 -0.44 9.37
C VAL A 83 0.62 -1.56 10.29
N VAL A 84 1.43 -2.00 11.26
CA VAL A 84 1.08 -3.09 12.17
C VAL A 84 -0.04 -2.64 13.11
N GLY A 85 -1.09 -3.46 13.22
CA GLY A 85 -2.26 -3.17 14.07
C GLY A 85 -3.32 -2.28 13.41
N THR A 86 -3.20 -1.96 12.11
CA THR A 86 -4.22 -1.23 11.34
C THR A 86 -5.07 -2.19 10.50
N ALA A 87 -6.19 -1.70 9.96
CA ALA A 87 -7.04 -2.48 9.04
C ALA A 87 -6.27 -2.92 7.77
N LEU A 88 -5.47 -2.02 7.20
CA LEU A 88 -4.58 -2.37 6.07
C LEU A 88 -3.52 -3.40 6.49
N GLY A 89 -2.98 -3.29 7.70
CA GLY A 89 -2.06 -4.28 8.26
C GLY A 89 -2.69 -5.67 8.33
N ALA A 90 -3.92 -5.76 8.84
CA ALA A 90 -4.67 -7.03 8.87
C ALA A 90 -4.93 -7.57 7.46
N ALA A 91 -5.21 -6.70 6.48
CA ALA A 91 -5.35 -7.11 5.08
C ALA A 91 -4.03 -7.68 4.50
N LEU A 92 -2.90 -7.02 4.77
CA LEU A 92 -1.57 -7.50 4.36
C LEU A 92 -1.24 -8.85 5.01
N GLU A 93 -1.54 -9.02 6.30
CA GLU A 93 -1.34 -10.29 7.00
C GLU A 93 -2.17 -11.43 6.39
N ARG A 94 -3.46 -11.17 6.09
CA ARG A 94 -4.32 -12.13 5.38
C ARG A 94 -3.76 -12.51 4.01
N ALA A 95 -3.11 -11.57 3.32
CA ALA A 95 -2.47 -11.82 2.02
C ALA A 95 -1.09 -12.52 2.12
N GLY A 96 -0.64 -12.85 3.33
CA GLY A 96 0.56 -13.63 3.61
C GLY A 96 1.77 -12.83 4.07
N PHE A 97 1.64 -11.52 4.35
CA PHE A 97 2.72 -10.76 4.97
C PHE A 97 2.87 -11.20 6.44
N HIS A 98 4.11 -11.24 6.91
CA HIS A 98 4.42 -11.62 8.29
C HIS A 98 5.01 -10.44 9.07
N ALA A 99 4.62 -10.33 10.34
CA ALA A 99 5.16 -9.33 11.24
C ALA A 99 6.67 -9.50 11.48
N THR A 100 7.36 -8.36 11.52
CA THR A 100 8.77 -8.22 11.86
C THR A 100 8.93 -6.98 12.73
N PRO A 101 10.06 -6.80 13.44
CA PRO A 101 10.31 -5.57 14.20
C PRO A 101 10.29 -4.29 13.34
N ARG A 102 10.46 -4.42 12.02
CA ARG A 102 10.47 -3.30 11.06
C ARG A 102 9.11 -3.06 10.40
N GLY A 103 8.12 -3.95 10.56
CA GLY A 103 6.84 -3.88 9.86
C GLY A 103 6.40 -5.23 9.29
N LEU A 104 5.54 -5.23 8.28
CA LEU A 104 4.99 -6.42 7.63
C LEU A 104 5.82 -6.79 6.40
N ARG A 105 6.23 -8.05 6.29
CA ARG A 105 7.13 -8.50 5.22
C ARG A 105 6.57 -9.69 4.46
N LEU A 106 6.67 -9.63 3.14
CA LEU A 106 6.43 -10.76 2.24
C LEU A 106 7.67 -11.01 1.39
N ARG A 107 7.92 -12.28 1.09
CA ARG A 107 8.99 -12.74 0.21
C ARG A 107 8.39 -13.77 -0.74
N GLY A 108 8.64 -13.61 -2.03
CA GLY A 108 8.38 -14.64 -3.05
C GLY A 108 9.33 -15.82 -2.96
#